data_AF-A0A379S875-F1
#
_entry.id   AF-A0A379S875-F1
#
_cell.length_a   1.000
_cell.length_b   1.000
_cell.length_c   1.000
_cell.angle_alpha   90.00
_cell.angle_beta   90.00
_cell.angle_gamma   90.00
#
_symmetry.space_group_name_H-M   'P 1'
#
loop_
_entity.id
_entity.type
_entity.pdbx_description
1 polymer ?
#
loop_
_entity_poly.entity_id
_entity_poly.type
_entity_poly.pdbx_seq_one_letter_code
_entity_poly.pdbx_strand_id
1 'polypeptide(L)'
;MQSGGQLTFQGHPVIHAYNGKWLTDKLKSLGDDSVRNQPTSFDQPDWENRTFHLKTLVLKNTYFGLARNASLNGNIEAVHSSVTLGTPNLYIDLNDGNGTKVTPQKGISVAGQESDMSRYAGKVTLSEQSTLDVREIFTGSIQSQDSDVTVSSRHAKLDDYSRFGNTSLTLQEGARLTATGGWWSDSDVIVGPAATLSLTGTPAASLPGQMSPAFYSTNYGAGYQLGAASELQFSPYTFVTGDIRAAGDARIAIGSSDNVVLADNLPLEEQMMYGLFNGFRNVYSGNVSAPQGRMAMTDTQWQMPGDSRIGALRMTRSLAGFTGADFTPWLPTHYRPTSLLLRSERT
;
A
#
# COMPACT_ATOMS: atom_id res chain seq x y z
N MET A 1 16.31 -16.60 -4.77
CA MET A 1 16.77 -15.55 -5.69
C MET A 1 16.34 -15.94 -7.09
N GLN A 2 15.85 -14.99 -7.87
CA GLN A 2 15.54 -15.16 -9.30
C GLN A 2 16.30 -14.09 -10.10
N SER A 3 16.85 -14.48 -11.25
CA SER A 3 17.53 -13.58 -12.18
C SER A 3 17.09 -13.89 -13.61
N GLY A 4 16.55 -12.90 -14.32
CA GLY A 4 15.93 -13.12 -15.61
C GLY A 4 14.59 -13.86 -15.54
N GLY A 5 13.86 -13.84 -16.65
CA GLY A 5 12.64 -14.61 -16.83
C GLY A 5 11.48 -14.18 -15.92
N GLN A 6 10.63 -15.15 -15.57
CA GLN A 6 9.40 -14.95 -14.80
C GLN A 6 9.35 -15.93 -13.61
N LEU A 7 8.90 -15.44 -12.46
CA LEU A 7 8.54 -16.23 -11.28
C LEU A 7 7.09 -15.95 -10.91
N THR A 8 6.31 -16.99 -10.61
CA THR A 8 4.93 -16.85 -10.15
C THR A 8 4.68 -17.71 -8.93
N PHE A 9 4.22 -17.08 -7.85
CA PHE A 9 3.66 -17.76 -6.69
C PHE A 9 2.14 -17.68 -6.78
N GLN A 10 1.47 -18.80 -6.59
CA GLN A 10 0.03 -18.93 -6.78
C GLN A 10 -0.55 -19.98 -5.84
N GLY A 11 -1.86 -19.91 -5.60
CA GLY A 11 -2.61 -21.04 -5.08
C GLY A 11 -2.68 -22.19 -6.08
N HIS A 12 -3.40 -23.24 -5.71
CA HIS A 12 -3.52 -24.45 -6.53
C HIS A 12 -4.99 -24.74 -6.78
N PRO A 13 -5.47 -24.82 -8.04
CA PRO A 13 -6.85 -25.21 -8.30
C PRO A 13 -7.08 -26.64 -7.78
N VAL A 14 -8.20 -26.87 -7.10
CA VAL A 14 -8.55 -28.22 -6.62
C VAL A 14 -8.64 -29.16 -7.82
N ILE A 15 -8.02 -30.34 -7.71
CA ILE A 15 -8.04 -31.36 -8.76
C ILE A 15 -9.39 -32.07 -8.77
N HIS A 16 -10.02 -32.17 -9.94
CA HIS A 16 -11.24 -32.92 -10.17
C HIS A 16 -11.01 -34.13 -11.07
N ALA A 17 -11.87 -35.14 -10.93
CA ALA A 17 -11.93 -36.23 -11.89
C ALA A 17 -12.33 -35.71 -13.27
N TYR A 18 -11.77 -36.32 -14.31
CA TYR A 18 -12.02 -35.94 -15.69
C TYR A 18 -12.10 -37.16 -16.61
N ASN A 19 -12.74 -37.00 -17.76
CA ASN A 19 -12.91 -38.03 -18.77
C ASN A 19 -12.46 -37.55 -20.15
N GLY A 20 -12.30 -38.49 -21.08
CA GLY A 20 -11.98 -38.16 -22.47
C GLY A 20 -13.08 -37.34 -23.13
N LYS A 21 -12.68 -36.42 -24.03
CA LYS A 21 -13.57 -35.48 -24.71
C LYS A 21 -14.84 -36.10 -25.30
N TRP A 22 -14.73 -37.31 -25.85
CA TRP A 22 -15.87 -38.03 -26.43
C TRP A 22 -17.01 -38.26 -25.43
N LEU A 23 -16.68 -38.61 -24.17
CA LEU A 23 -17.66 -38.95 -23.15
C LEU A 23 -18.29 -37.69 -22.59
N THR A 24 -17.49 -36.64 -22.36
CA THR A 24 -18.00 -35.33 -21.93
C THR A 24 -18.94 -34.72 -22.96
N ASP A 25 -18.59 -34.76 -24.26
CA ASP A 25 -19.46 -34.22 -25.32
C ASP A 25 -20.79 -35.00 -25.40
N LYS A 26 -20.73 -36.34 -25.25
CA LYS A 26 -21.91 -37.20 -25.22
C LYS A 26 -22.83 -36.86 -24.05
N LEU A 27 -22.31 -36.77 -22.82
CA LEU A 27 -23.11 -36.45 -21.63
C LEU A 27 -23.70 -35.03 -21.72
N LYS A 28 -22.93 -34.07 -22.23
CA LYS A 28 -23.43 -32.70 -22.47
C LYS A 28 -24.60 -32.68 -23.45
N SER A 29 -24.53 -33.45 -24.54
CA SER A 29 -25.66 -33.60 -25.48
C SER A 29 -26.91 -34.26 -24.88
N LEU A 30 -26.75 -34.98 -23.77
CA LEU A 30 -27.84 -35.58 -23.00
C LEU A 30 -28.33 -34.67 -21.85
N GLY A 31 -27.76 -33.46 -21.73
CA GLY A 31 -28.13 -32.46 -20.73
C GLY A 31 -27.30 -32.47 -19.45
N ASP A 32 -26.24 -33.28 -19.36
CA ASP A 32 -25.33 -33.31 -18.22
C ASP A 32 -24.00 -32.60 -18.54
N ASP A 33 -23.84 -31.39 -18.02
CA ASP A 33 -22.63 -30.55 -18.19
C ASP A 33 -21.69 -30.61 -16.97
N SER A 34 -21.88 -31.58 -16.06
CA SER A 34 -21.07 -31.69 -14.83
C SER A 34 -19.71 -32.37 -15.03
N VAL A 35 -19.56 -33.16 -16.09
CA VAL A 35 -18.36 -33.97 -16.34
C VAL A 35 -17.27 -33.14 -17.01
N ARG A 36 -16.07 -33.15 -16.41
CA ARG A 36 -14.92 -32.37 -16.89
C ARG A 36 -14.05 -33.18 -17.86
N ASN A 37 -13.35 -32.48 -18.75
CA ASN A 37 -12.40 -33.07 -19.70
C ASN A 37 -10.92 -32.76 -19.36
N GLN A 38 -10.67 -32.08 -18.25
CA GLN A 38 -9.35 -31.72 -17.72
C GLN A 38 -9.39 -31.66 -16.19
N PRO A 39 -8.26 -31.89 -15.49
CA PRO A 39 -8.24 -32.01 -14.03
C PRO A 39 -8.51 -30.67 -13.31
N THR A 40 -8.07 -29.56 -13.90
CA THR A 40 -8.17 -28.21 -13.32
C THR A 40 -8.50 -27.20 -14.41
N SER A 41 -9.10 -26.06 -14.06
CA SER A 41 -9.41 -24.96 -14.99
C SER A 41 -9.19 -23.59 -14.34
N PHE A 42 -9.07 -22.53 -15.15
CA PHE A 42 -8.85 -21.18 -14.64
C PHE A 42 -10.10 -20.58 -13.99
N ASP A 43 -11.29 -20.97 -14.46
CA ASP A 43 -12.58 -20.44 -14.07
C ASP A 43 -13.24 -21.21 -12.91
N GLN A 44 -12.61 -22.30 -12.42
CA GLN A 44 -13.17 -23.05 -11.30
C GLN A 44 -13.18 -22.20 -10.01
N PRO A 45 -14.22 -22.32 -9.17
CA PRO A 45 -14.35 -21.52 -7.97
C PRO A 45 -13.47 -22.02 -6.82
N ASP A 46 -13.13 -23.31 -6.81
CA ASP A 46 -12.49 -23.99 -5.69
C ASP A 46 -10.97 -24.11 -5.87
N TRP A 47 -10.25 -23.43 -4.97
CA TRP A 47 -8.81 -23.33 -4.96
C TRP A 47 -8.27 -23.65 -3.57
N GLU A 48 -7.14 -24.36 -3.53
CA GLU A 48 -6.34 -24.57 -2.34
C GLU A 48 -5.42 -23.36 -2.11
N ASN A 49 -5.45 -22.84 -0.88
CA ASN A 49 -4.52 -21.80 -0.47
C ASN A 49 -3.10 -22.35 -0.33
N ARG A 50 -2.12 -21.61 -0.85
CA ARG A 50 -0.69 -21.91 -0.71
C ARG A 50 0.01 -20.78 0.03
N THR A 51 0.88 -21.13 0.97
CA THR A 51 1.63 -20.15 1.76
C THR A 51 3.13 -20.29 1.51
N PHE A 52 3.76 -19.19 1.18
CA PHE A 52 5.19 -19.05 0.92
C PHE A 52 5.79 -18.22 2.05
N HIS A 53 6.69 -18.82 2.82
CA HIS A 53 7.47 -18.12 3.84
C HIS A 53 8.91 -18.00 3.38
N LEU A 54 9.40 -16.78 3.26
CA LEU A 54 10.77 -16.47 2.86
C LEU A 54 11.33 -15.43 3.82
N LYS A 55 12.65 -15.45 4.02
CA LYS A 55 13.32 -14.30 4.63
C LYS A 55 13.29 -13.11 3.66
N THR A 56 13.87 -13.31 2.47
CA THR A 56 13.92 -12.32 1.40
C THR A 56 13.84 -13.01 0.04
N LEU A 57 12.96 -12.54 -0.83
CA LEU A 57 12.89 -12.86 -2.25
C LEU A 57 13.69 -11.81 -3.04
N VAL A 58 14.89 -12.18 -3.49
CA VAL A 58 15.74 -11.32 -4.32
C VAL A 58 15.41 -11.54 -5.81
N LEU A 59 15.10 -10.46 -6.53
CA LEU A 59 14.70 -10.41 -7.93
C LEU A 59 15.63 -9.48 -8.71
N LYS A 60 16.17 -9.96 -9.84
CA LYS A 60 17.00 -9.16 -10.75
C LYS A 60 16.54 -9.36 -12.20
N ASN A 61 16.23 -8.29 -12.94
CA ASN A 61 15.77 -8.40 -14.33
C ASN A 61 14.61 -9.40 -14.49
N THR A 62 13.68 -9.42 -13.54
CA THR A 62 12.68 -10.49 -13.38
C THR A 62 11.27 -9.90 -13.34
N TYR A 63 10.31 -10.60 -13.94
CA TYR A 63 8.90 -10.41 -13.62
C TYR A 63 8.49 -11.37 -12.49
N PHE A 64 8.00 -10.83 -11.37
CA PHE A 64 7.42 -11.60 -10.28
C PHE A 64 5.93 -11.32 -10.14
N GLY A 65 5.14 -12.39 -10.06
CA GLY A 65 3.71 -12.34 -9.81
C GLY A 65 3.30 -13.14 -8.58
N LEU A 66 2.51 -12.55 -7.70
CA LEU A 66 1.77 -13.26 -6.65
C LEU A 66 0.29 -13.32 -7.06
N ALA A 67 -0.22 -14.50 -7.38
CA ALA A 67 -1.59 -14.69 -7.90
C ALA A 67 -2.55 -15.17 -6.81
N ARG A 68 -3.84 -15.28 -7.17
CA ARG A 68 -4.93 -15.71 -6.27
C ARG A 68 -4.57 -16.92 -5.40
N ASN A 69 -5.18 -16.98 -4.22
CA ASN A 69 -5.04 -18.05 -3.23
C ASN A 69 -3.59 -18.28 -2.76
N ALA A 70 -2.67 -17.33 -3.00
CA ALA A 70 -1.31 -17.36 -2.47
C ALA A 70 -1.11 -16.35 -1.34
N SER A 71 -0.44 -16.78 -0.28
CA SER A 71 0.08 -15.88 0.77
C SER A 71 1.60 -15.86 0.74
N LEU A 72 2.21 -14.68 0.61
CA LEU A 72 3.66 -14.50 0.71
C LEU A 72 4.00 -13.68 1.96
N ASN A 73 4.72 -14.32 2.88
CA ASN A 73 5.30 -13.69 4.05
C ASN A 73 6.81 -13.62 3.87
N GLY A 74 7.35 -12.41 3.72
CA GLY A 74 8.78 -12.20 3.52
C GLY A 74 9.09 -10.91 2.78
N ASN A 75 10.35 -10.49 2.87
CA ASN A 75 10.79 -9.29 2.18
C ASN A 75 10.96 -9.54 0.68
N ILE A 76 10.79 -8.50 -0.12
CA ILE A 76 11.12 -8.49 -1.55
C ILE A 76 12.23 -7.48 -1.77
N GLU A 77 13.26 -7.86 -2.52
CA GLU A 77 14.31 -6.97 -3.01
C GLU A 77 14.33 -7.06 -4.53
N ALA A 78 13.91 -6.00 -5.20
CA ALA A 78 13.76 -5.94 -6.66
C ALA A 78 14.74 -4.93 -7.26
N VAL A 79 15.56 -5.41 -8.19
CA VAL A 79 16.48 -4.60 -8.99
C VAL A 79 16.13 -4.77 -10.45
N HIS A 80 15.81 -3.67 -11.14
CA HIS A 80 15.33 -3.69 -12.53
C HIS A 80 14.26 -4.77 -12.78
N SER A 81 13.28 -4.87 -11.89
CA SER A 81 12.31 -5.96 -11.86
C SER A 81 10.90 -5.44 -11.71
N SER A 82 9.92 -6.19 -12.22
CA SER A 82 8.50 -5.85 -12.10
C SER A 82 7.83 -6.82 -11.13
N VAL A 83 7.17 -6.28 -10.12
CA VAL A 83 6.45 -7.02 -9.09
C VAL A 83 4.97 -6.73 -9.18
N THR A 84 4.14 -7.76 -9.37
CA THR A 84 2.67 -7.64 -9.35
C THR A 84 2.10 -8.49 -8.22
N LEU A 85 1.54 -7.83 -7.20
CA LEU A 85 0.86 -8.47 -6.08
C LEU A 85 -0.65 -8.49 -6.35
N GLY A 86 -1.20 -9.68 -6.61
CA GLY A 86 -2.52 -9.87 -7.18
C GLY A 86 -2.51 -9.96 -8.71
N THR A 87 -1.50 -10.63 -9.28
CA THR A 87 -1.44 -10.84 -10.73
C THR A 87 -2.58 -11.76 -11.18
N PRO A 88 -3.25 -11.45 -12.30
CA PRO A 88 -4.25 -12.35 -12.86
C PRO A 88 -3.61 -13.49 -13.67
N ASN A 89 -2.32 -13.37 -14.02
CA ASN A 89 -1.60 -14.35 -14.83
C ASN A 89 -1.07 -15.49 -13.95
N LEU A 90 -1.55 -16.70 -14.19
CA LEU A 90 -1.13 -17.89 -13.46
C LEU A 90 -1.09 -19.13 -14.35
N TYR A 91 -0.74 -20.27 -13.77
CA TYR A 91 -0.60 -21.54 -14.48
C TYR A 91 -1.53 -22.62 -13.92
N ILE A 92 -1.99 -23.51 -14.79
CA ILE A 92 -2.54 -24.81 -14.42
C ILE A 92 -1.68 -25.91 -15.06
N ASP A 93 -1.75 -27.13 -14.54
CA ASP A 93 -1.16 -28.30 -15.18
C ASP A 93 -2.27 -29.17 -15.80
N LEU A 94 -2.18 -29.40 -17.12
CA LEU A 94 -3.14 -30.26 -17.82
C LEU A 94 -2.99 -31.75 -17.48
N ASN A 95 -1.92 -32.13 -16.79
CA ASN A 95 -1.67 -33.47 -16.29
C ASN A 95 -1.66 -33.53 -14.75
N ASP A 96 -2.25 -32.54 -14.09
CA ASP A 96 -2.29 -32.44 -12.63
C ASP A 96 -2.94 -33.68 -12.00
N GLY A 97 -2.35 -34.18 -10.92
CA GLY A 97 -2.75 -35.42 -10.26
C GLY A 97 -2.41 -36.71 -11.01
N ASN A 98 -1.84 -36.66 -12.23
CA ASN A 98 -1.53 -37.82 -13.05
C ASN A 98 -0.02 -38.07 -13.21
N GLY A 99 0.67 -38.27 -12.07
CA GLY A 99 2.09 -38.59 -12.01
C GLY A 99 3.00 -37.36 -11.99
N THR A 100 4.21 -37.49 -12.54
CA THR A 100 5.28 -36.46 -12.44
C THR A 100 5.43 -35.59 -13.70
N LYS A 101 4.77 -35.95 -14.80
CA LYS A 101 4.83 -35.17 -16.04
C LYS A 101 3.99 -33.90 -15.87
N VAL A 102 4.61 -32.74 -16.09
CA VAL A 102 3.94 -31.44 -16.04
C VAL A 102 3.69 -30.94 -17.46
N THR A 103 2.46 -30.48 -17.74
CA THR A 103 2.07 -29.82 -18.98
C THR A 103 1.48 -28.45 -18.63
N PRO A 104 2.33 -27.45 -18.37
CA PRO A 104 1.88 -26.18 -17.84
C PRO A 104 1.16 -25.38 -18.92
N GLN A 105 0.00 -24.83 -18.57
CA GLN A 105 -0.72 -23.88 -19.39
C GLN A 105 -0.83 -22.56 -18.63
N LYS A 106 -0.38 -21.48 -19.26
CA LYS A 106 -0.57 -20.12 -18.75
C LYS A 106 -1.98 -19.64 -19.10
N GLY A 107 -2.62 -18.93 -18.17
CA GLY A 107 -3.91 -18.29 -18.40
C GLY A 107 -4.21 -17.20 -17.39
N ILE A 108 -5.46 -16.76 -17.37
CA ILE A 108 -5.96 -15.65 -16.57
C ILE A 108 -6.99 -16.18 -15.58
N SER A 109 -6.80 -15.89 -14.30
CA SER A 109 -7.79 -16.15 -13.27
C SER A 109 -7.68 -15.09 -12.17
N VAL A 110 -8.79 -14.39 -11.91
CA VAL A 110 -8.90 -13.33 -10.91
C VAL A 110 -9.66 -13.87 -9.70
N ALA A 111 -9.25 -13.49 -8.49
CA ALA A 111 -9.99 -13.81 -7.28
C ALA A 111 -11.40 -13.16 -7.32
N GLY A 112 -12.44 -13.98 -7.24
CA GLY A 112 -13.84 -13.49 -7.25
C GLY A 112 -14.32 -12.93 -5.90
N GLN A 113 -13.59 -13.23 -4.82
CA GLN A 113 -13.93 -12.87 -3.44
C GLN A 113 -12.65 -12.67 -2.62
N GLU A 114 -12.75 -11.97 -1.50
CA GLU A 114 -11.59 -11.60 -0.66
C GLU A 114 -10.85 -12.82 -0.10
N SER A 115 -11.53 -13.95 0.19
CA SER A 115 -10.87 -15.18 0.64
C SER A 115 -9.89 -15.73 -0.39
N ASP A 116 -10.15 -15.52 -1.67
CA ASP A 116 -9.35 -16.00 -2.79
C ASP A 116 -8.26 -15.01 -3.21
N MET A 117 -8.28 -13.79 -2.69
CA MET A 117 -7.23 -12.82 -3.00
C MET A 117 -5.88 -13.28 -2.48
N SER A 118 -4.84 -12.98 -3.24
CA SER A 118 -3.47 -13.07 -2.76
C SER A 118 -3.23 -12.10 -1.60
N ARG A 119 -2.29 -12.50 -0.74
CA ARG A 119 -1.92 -11.77 0.48
C ARG A 119 -0.42 -11.61 0.53
N TYR A 120 0.05 -10.37 0.57
CA TYR A 120 1.46 -10.08 0.81
C TYR A 120 1.66 -9.42 2.17
N ALA A 121 2.63 -9.94 2.93
CA ALA A 121 3.09 -9.36 4.17
C ALA A 121 4.63 -9.28 4.21
N GLY A 122 5.17 -8.06 4.35
CA GLY A 122 6.61 -7.84 4.46
C GLY A 122 7.08 -6.51 3.89
N LYS A 123 8.39 -6.31 3.86
CA LYS A 123 9.00 -5.10 3.29
C LYS A 123 9.36 -5.29 1.82
N VAL A 124 8.98 -4.34 0.97
CA VAL A 124 9.40 -4.28 -0.44
C VAL A 124 10.49 -3.23 -0.61
N THR A 125 11.63 -3.63 -1.17
CA THR A 125 12.72 -2.74 -1.57
C THR A 125 12.83 -2.71 -3.09
N LEU A 126 12.79 -1.53 -3.70
CA LEU A 126 12.80 -1.32 -5.15
C LEU A 126 13.98 -0.45 -5.56
N SER A 127 14.72 -0.86 -6.59
CA SER A 127 15.78 -0.04 -7.19
C SER A 127 15.90 -0.24 -8.70
N GLU A 128 16.60 0.69 -9.36
CA GLU A 128 17.00 0.58 -10.78
C GLU A 128 15.82 0.35 -11.73
N GLN A 129 14.85 1.26 -11.73
CA GLN A 129 13.65 1.22 -12.59
C GLN A 129 12.76 0.00 -12.30
N SER A 130 12.72 -0.45 -11.05
CA SER A 130 11.77 -1.49 -10.64
C SER A 130 10.35 -0.95 -10.56
N THR A 131 9.37 -1.83 -10.72
CA THR A 131 7.95 -1.49 -10.58
C THR A 131 7.26 -2.38 -9.56
N LEU A 132 6.33 -1.80 -8.80
CA LEU A 132 5.43 -2.51 -7.90
C LEU A 132 3.98 -2.15 -8.21
N ASP A 133 3.16 -3.14 -8.59
CA ASP A 133 1.71 -3.03 -8.73
C ASP A 133 1.01 -3.81 -7.61
N VAL A 134 0.34 -3.08 -6.72
CA VAL A 134 -0.43 -3.61 -5.58
C VAL A 134 -1.91 -3.65 -5.93
N ARG A 135 -2.43 -4.85 -6.19
CA ARG A 135 -3.78 -5.08 -6.71
C ARG A 135 -4.72 -5.74 -5.70
N GLU A 136 -4.17 -6.52 -4.79
CA GLU A 136 -4.92 -7.28 -3.78
C GLU A 136 -4.41 -6.95 -2.36
N ILE A 137 -4.50 -7.89 -1.40
CA ILE A 137 -4.24 -7.59 0.01
C ILE A 137 -2.75 -7.38 0.24
N PHE A 138 -2.40 -6.21 0.75
CA PHE A 138 -1.02 -5.80 1.02
C PHE A 138 -0.90 -5.23 2.42
N THR A 139 0.10 -5.68 3.17
CA THR A 139 0.47 -5.12 4.47
C THR A 139 1.99 -5.10 4.59
N GLY A 140 2.58 -3.93 4.73
CA GLY A 140 4.05 -3.84 4.80
C GLY A 140 4.60 -2.43 4.69
N SER A 141 5.88 -2.32 4.35
CA SER A 141 6.53 -1.05 4.03
C SER A 141 7.20 -1.09 2.67
N ILE A 142 7.41 0.09 2.09
CA ILE A 142 8.08 0.26 0.80
C ILE A 142 9.30 1.14 0.97
N GLN A 143 10.45 0.67 0.49
CA GLN A 143 11.69 1.45 0.40
C GLN A 143 12.13 1.47 -1.06
N SER A 144 11.89 2.58 -1.76
CA SER A 144 12.14 2.66 -3.19
C SER A 144 13.10 3.78 -3.56
N GLN A 145 13.91 3.52 -4.59
CA GLN A 145 14.77 4.48 -5.24
C GLN A 145 14.66 4.30 -6.76
N ASP A 146 14.46 5.39 -7.51
CA ASP A 146 14.40 5.38 -8.99
C ASP A 146 13.45 4.30 -9.54
N SER A 147 12.20 4.30 -9.09
CA SER A 147 11.23 3.20 -9.31
C SER A 147 9.80 3.74 -9.44
N ASP A 148 8.82 2.86 -9.64
CA ASP A 148 7.41 3.24 -9.69
C ASP A 148 6.54 2.32 -8.81
N VAL A 149 5.59 2.91 -8.07
CA VAL A 149 4.63 2.20 -7.24
C VAL A 149 3.21 2.57 -7.65
N THR A 150 2.42 1.56 -8.00
CA THR A 150 1.00 1.70 -8.35
C THR A 150 0.15 0.88 -7.38
N VAL A 151 -0.95 1.46 -6.93
CA VAL A 151 -1.93 0.80 -6.04
C VAL A 151 -3.30 0.85 -6.70
N SER A 152 -3.85 -0.30 -7.04
CA SER A 152 -5.26 -0.49 -7.46
C SER A 152 -6.10 -1.21 -6.40
N SER A 153 -5.44 -1.77 -5.38
CA SER A 153 -6.06 -2.45 -4.26
C SER A 153 -6.96 -1.54 -3.44
N ARG A 154 -8.00 -2.13 -2.84
CA ARG A 154 -8.82 -1.53 -1.77
C ARG A 154 -8.45 -2.00 -0.36
N HIS A 155 -7.42 -2.85 -0.26
CA HIS A 155 -6.96 -3.52 0.95
C HIS A 155 -5.44 -3.34 1.15
N ALA A 156 -4.90 -2.20 0.73
CA ALA A 156 -3.48 -1.90 0.88
C ALA A 156 -3.23 -1.11 2.17
N LYS A 157 -2.29 -1.60 2.98
CA LYS A 157 -1.83 -0.95 4.20
C LYS A 157 -0.31 -0.81 4.20
N LEU A 158 0.19 0.42 4.36
CA LEU A 158 1.57 0.67 4.74
C LEU A 158 1.65 0.71 6.27
N ASP A 159 2.11 -0.37 6.90
CA ASP A 159 2.05 -0.53 8.36
C ASP A 159 3.35 -0.14 9.09
N ASP A 160 4.39 0.16 8.34
CA ASP A 160 5.70 0.62 8.83
C ASP A 160 6.23 1.74 7.91
N TYR A 161 7.29 2.42 8.35
CA TYR A 161 7.84 3.60 7.68
C TYR A 161 8.22 3.29 6.22
N SER A 162 7.77 4.15 5.32
CA SER A 162 8.03 4.01 3.87
C SER A 162 8.85 5.18 3.31
N ARG A 163 9.64 4.91 2.27
CA ARG A 163 10.47 5.92 1.59
C ARG A 163 10.31 5.79 0.09
N PHE A 164 10.07 6.91 -0.57
CA PHE A 164 9.92 7.02 -2.02
C PHE A 164 10.92 8.05 -2.56
N GLY A 165 12.14 7.60 -2.91
CA GLY A 165 13.18 8.43 -3.52
C GLY A 165 13.14 8.33 -5.04
N ASN A 166 13.02 9.47 -5.72
CA ASN A 166 12.74 9.55 -7.15
C ASN A 166 11.75 8.48 -7.62
N THR A 167 10.66 8.31 -6.86
CA THR A 167 9.67 7.25 -7.08
C THR A 167 8.27 7.84 -7.04
N SER A 168 7.47 7.54 -8.06
CA SER A 168 6.05 7.89 -8.07
C SER A 168 5.26 6.91 -7.18
N LEU A 169 4.33 7.45 -6.37
CA LEU A 169 3.30 6.66 -5.70
C LEU A 169 1.94 7.05 -6.29
N THR A 170 1.34 6.14 -7.04
CA THR A 170 0.08 6.37 -7.74
C THR A 170 -1.02 5.44 -7.26
N LEU A 171 -2.08 6.00 -6.69
CA LEU A 171 -3.33 5.29 -6.42
C LEU A 171 -4.22 5.41 -7.66
N GLN A 172 -4.59 4.28 -8.24
CA GLN A 172 -5.52 4.22 -9.37
C GLN A 172 -6.95 4.53 -8.95
N GLU A 173 -7.85 4.64 -9.93
CA GLU A 173 -9.26 4.93 -9.70
C GLU A 173 -9.89 3.96 -8.68
N GLY A 174 -10.52 4.52 -7.65
CA GLY A 174 -11.22 3.74 -6.63
C GLY A 174 -10.34 2.91 -5.70
N ALA A 175 -9.00 3.08 -5.75
CA ALA A 175 -8.06 2.41 -4.84
C ALA A 175 -8.19 2.95 -3.40
N ARG A 176 -7.75 2.16 -2.42
CA ARG A 176 -7.67 2.58 -1.01
C ARG A 176 -6.33 2.19 -0.40
N LEU A 177 -5.61 3.18 0.10
CA LEU A 177 -4.35 3.01 0.81
C LEU A 177 -4.45 3.63 2.20
N THR A 178 -4.15 2.84 3.23
CA THR A 178 -3.96 3.34 4.60
C THR A 178 -2.49 3.26 4.96
N ALA A 179 -1.89 4.36 5.38
CA ALA A 179 -0.52 4.38 5.87
C ALA A 179 -0.50 4.73 7.35
N THR A 180 0.19 3.94 8.17
CA THR A 180 0.23 4.11 9.63
C THR A 180 1.64 4.36 10.17
N GLY A 181 2.70 4.03 9.44
CA GLY A 181 4.09 4.16 9.92
C GLY A 181 4.81 5.46 9.52
N GLY A 182 4.11 6.41 8.89
CA GLY A 182 4.74 7.57 8.27
C GLY A 182 5.47 7.28 6.95
N TRP A 183 5.92 8.35 6.27
CA TRP A 183 6.79 8.24 5.11
C TRP A 183 7.60 9.49 4.81
N TRP A 184 8.56 9.33 3.90
CA TRP A 184 9.17 10.43 3.16
C TRP A 184 9.08 10.18 1.65
N SER A 185 8.77 11.23 0.89
CA SER A 185 8.81 11.22 -0.58
C SER A 185 9.44 12.51 -1.12
N ASP A 186 10.19 12.41 -2.21
CA ASP A 186 10.67 13.57 -2.97
C ASP A 186 9.88 13.85 -4.26
N SER A 187 8.81 13.10 -4.50
CA SER A 187 7.93 13.18 -5.66
C SER A 187 6.48 13.44 -5.26
N ASP A 188 5.64 13.77 -6.23
CA ASP A 188 4.21 13.87 -6.00
C ASP A 188 3.58 12.48 -5.71
N VAL A 189 2.68 12.46 -4.72
CA VAL A 189 1.77 11.36 -4.46
C VAL A 189 0.48 11.61 -5.24
N ILE A 190 0.17 10.72 -6.18
CA ILE A 190 -0.97 10.86 -7.08
C ILE A 190 -2.13 10.03 -6.54
N VAL A 191 -3.23 10.70 -6.18
CA VAL A 191 -4.47 10.07 -5.72
C VAL A 191 -5.50 10.18 -6.84
N GLY A 192 -5.71 9.08 -7.56
CA GLY A 192 -6.61 9.01 -8.70
C GLY A 192 -8.10 9.27 -8.36
N PRO A 193 -8.97 9.33 -9.38
CA PRO A 193 -10.39 9.59 -9.17
C PRO A 193 -11.04 8.58 -8.23
N ALA A 194 -11.93 9.05 -7.35
CA ALA A 194 -12.63 8.21 -6.35
C ALA A 194 -11.72 7.35 -5.45
N ALA A 195 -10.39 7.57 -5.46
CA ALA A 195 -9.45 6.87 -4.60
C ALA A 195 -9.40 7.51 -3.21
N THR A 196 -9.05 6.71 -2.22
CA THR A 196 -8.89 7.17 -0.82
C THR A 196 -7.46 6.94 -0.36
N LEU A 197 -6.80 8.02 0.07
CA LEU A 197 -5.56 7.97 0.81
C LEU A 197 -5.81 8.37 2.26
N SER A 198 -5.50 7.47 3.20
CA SER A 198 -5.65 7.70 4.64
C SER A 198 -4.30 7.62 5.34
N LEU A 199 -3.86 8.73 5.93
CA LEU A 199 -2.66 8.83 6.75
C LEU A 199 -3.09 8.82 8.22
N THR A 200 -2.44 8.02 9.07
CA THR A 200 -2.85 7.89 10.47
C THR A 200 -1.65 7.95 11.41
N GLY A 201 -1.87 8.31 12.68
CA GLY A 201 -0.91 7.96 13.73
C GLY A 201 -0.62 6.45 13.74
N THR A 202 0.53 6.07 14.27
CA THR A 202 0.95 4.67 14.39
C THR A 202 0.15 4.02 15.52
N PRO A 203 -0.61 2.93 15.29
CA PRO A 203 -1.28 2.23 16.37
C PRO A 203 -0.31 1.79 17.45
N ALA A 204 -0.55 2.19 18.69
CA ALA A 204 0.27 1.77 19.81
C ALA A 204 0.01 0.27 20.09
N ALA A 205 1.09 -0.51 20.26
CA ALA A 205 1.01 -1.96 20.38
C ALA A 205 0.18 -2.46 21.59
N SER A 206 -0.03 -1.60 22.60
CA SER A 206 -0.58 -1.99 23.90
C SER A 206 -2.10 -1.88 24.04
N LEU A 207 -2.78 -0.97 23.32
CA LEU A 207 -4.22 -0.72 23.52
C LEU A 207 -4.93 -0.23 22.23
N PRO A 208 -6.07 -0.83 21.84
CA PRO A 208 -6.88 -0.33 20.74
C PRO A 208 -7.30 1.13 20.96
N GLY A 209 -7.12 1.97 19.94
CA GLY A 209 -7.50 3.39 19.98
C GLY A 209 -6.42 4.33 20.55
N GLN A 210 -5.30 3.81 21.04
CA GLN A 210 -4.11 4.61 21.35
C GLN A 210 -3.21 4.72 20.11
N MET A 211 -2.70 5.92 19.85
CA MET A 211 -1.82 6.19 18.72
C MET A 211 -0.53 6.89 19.17
N SER A 212 0.56 6.55 18.49
CA SER A 212 1.79 7.32 18.46
C SER A 212 1.77 8.32 17.28
N PRO A 213 2.50 9.45 17.37
CA PRO A 213 2.63 10.38 16.25
C PRO A 213 3.25 9.74 15.02
N ALA A 214 2.72 10.05 13.84
CA ALA A 214 3.30 9.62 12.56
C ALA A 214 3.57 10.81 11.63
N PHE A 215 4.66 10.73 10.87
CA PHE A 215 5.17 11.83 10.04
C PHE A 215 5.13 11.47 8.56
N TYR A 216 4.51 12.33 7.77
CA TYR A 216 4.33 12.17 6.34
C TYR A 216 4.90 13.38 5.64
N SER A 217 6.08 13.23 5.04
CA SER A 217 6.77 14.35 4.41
C SER A 217 6.86 14.17 2.91
N THR A 218 6.58 15.24 2.17
CA THR A 218 7.01 15.40 0.78
C THR A 218 8.06 16.51 0.68
N ASN A 219 8.94 16.49 -0.33
CA ASN A 219 9.87 17.60 -0.57
C ASN A 219 9.12 18.89 -1.00
N TYR A 220 9.79 20.03 -0.86
CA TYR A 220 9.24 21.33 -1.26
C TYR A 220 8.93 21.37 -2.76
N GLY A 221 7.70 21.75 -3.11
CA GLY A 221 7.18 21.73 -4.49
C GLY A 221 6.45 20.44 -4.87
N ALA A 222 6.76 19.32 -4.21
CA ALA A 222 6.01 18.07 -4.28
C ALA A 222 4.88 18.06 -3.23
N GLY A 223 3.91 17.17 -3.42
CA GLY A 223 2.82 17.00 -2.49
C GLY A 223 1.81 15.98 -2.96
N TYR A 224 0.53 16.30 -2.77
CA TYR A 224 -0.60 15.43 -3.03
C TYR A 224 -1.38 15.96 -4.23
N GLN A 225 -1.43 15.19 -5.30
CA GLN A 225 -2.25 15.49 -6.48
C GLN A 225 -3.54 14.68 -6.43
N LEU A 226 -4.68 15.36 -6.29
CA LEU A 226 -5.99 14.77 -6.04
C LEU A 226 -6.87 14.82 -7.29
N GLY A 227 -7.34 13.64 -7.74
CA GLY A 227 -8.32 13.46 -8.79
C GLY A 227 -9.75 13.83 -8.36
N ALA A 228 -10.69 13.81 -9.30
CA ALA A 228 -12.11 14.07 -9.03
C ALA A 228 -12.69 13.04 -8.03
N ALA A 229 -13.56 13.50 -7.13
CA ALA A 229 -14.17 12.70 -6.06
C ALA A 229 -13.19 11.89 -5.17
N SER A 230 -11.89 12.18 -5.22
CA SER A 230 -10.89 11.53 -4.36
C SER A 230 -11.01 12.01 -2.92
N GLU A 231 -10.52 11.21 -1.99
CA GLU A 231 -10.50 11.50 -0.57
C GLU A 231 -9.07 11.43 -0.02
N LEU A 232 -8.65 12.53 0.61
CA LEU A 232 -7.40 12.62 1.36
C LEU A 232 -7.73 12.82 2.84
N GLN A 233 -7.32 11.86 3.67
CA GLN A 233 -7.70 11.81 5.07
C GLN A 233 -6.45 11.78 5.95
N PHE A 234 -6.30 12.74 6.85
CA PHE A 234 -5.29 12.75 7.89
C PHE A 234 -6.01 12.49 9.21
N SER A 235 -5.80 11.32 9.80
CA SER A 235 -6.38 10.95 11.10
C SER A 235 -5.59 11.59 12.24
N PRO A 236 -6.15 11.66 13.48
CA PRO A 236 -5.43 12.18 14.63
C PRO A 236 -4.00 11.66 14.79
N TYR A 237 -3.12 12.52 15.28
CA TYR A 237 -1.70 12.29 15.54
C TYR A 237 -0.84 12.15 14.29
N THR A 238 -1.21 12.84 13.22
CA THR A 238 -0.37 12.99 12.02
C THR A 238 0.26 14.36 11.91
N PHE A 239 1.55 14.38 11.58
CA PHE A 239 2.25 15.56 11.09
C PHE A 239 2.48 15.38 9.59
N VAL A 240 1.88 16.23 8.77
CA VAL A 240 1.91 16.11 7.31
C VAL A 240 2.53 17.35 6.69
N THR A 241 3.50 17.17 5.79
CA THR A 241 4.01 18.23 4.92
C THR A 241 3.72 17.92 3.47
N GLY A 242 3.57 18.97 2.67
CA GLY A 242 3.35 18.89 1.22
C GLY A 242 2.18 19.71 0.74
N ASP A 243 2.30 20.27 -0.47
CA ASP A 243 1.18 20.98 -1.09
C ASP A 243 0.05 20.02 -1.44
N ILE A 244 -1.20 20.45 -1.33
CA ILE A 244 -2.36 19.71 -1.81
C ILE A 244 -2.90 20.41 -3.05
N ARG A 245 -3.03 19.69 -4.15
CA ARG A 245 -3.55 20.20 -5.43
C ARG A 245 -4.70 19.31 -5.89
N ALA A 246 -5.85 19.90 -6.19
CA ALA A 246 -7.03 19.17 -6.66
C ALA A 246 -7.69 19.88 -7.84
N ALA A 247 -7.99 19.12 -8.90
CA ALA A 247 -8.63 19.65 -10.11
C ALA A 247 -10.18 19.60 -10.07
N GLY A 248 -10.77 18.90 -9.09
CA GLY A 248 -12.22 18.69 -8.99
C GLY A 248 -12.76 18.77 -7.56
N ASP A 249 -13.85 18.06 -7.30
CA ASP A 249 -14.61 18.06 -6.05
C ASP A 249 -14.00 17.21 -4.92
N ALA A 250 -12.67 17.09 -4.91
CA ALA A 250 -11.92 16.31 -3.94
C ALA A 250 -12.25 16.69 -2.49
N ARG A 251 -12.17 15.70 -1.60
CA ARG A 251 -12.48 15.84 -0.18
C ARG A 251 -11.22 15.69 0.64
N ILE A 252 -10.92 16.71 1.43
CA ILE A 252 -9.78 16.73 2.35
C ILE A 252 -10.35 16.75 3.78
N ALA A 253 -9.97 15.77 4.59
CA ALA A 253 -10.35 15.69 5.99
C ALA A 253 -9.09 15.62 6.85
N ILE A 254 -8.94 16.53 7.81
CA ILE A 254 -7.81 16.56 8.74
C ILE A 254 -8.32 16.52 10.17
N GLY A 255 -7.88 15.52 10.91
CA GLY A 255 -8.37 15.18 12.22
C GLY A 255 -9.77 14.58 12.23
N SER A 256 -10.22 14.18 13.41
CA SER A 256 -11.57 13.67 13.66
C SER A 256 -11.99 14.01 15.09
N SER A 257 -13.31 14.11 15.31
CA SER A 257 -13.90 14.14 16.65
C SER A 257 -13.90 12.78 17.34
N ASP A 258 -13.48 11.72 16.64
CA ASP A 258 -13.42 10.37 17.20
C ASP A 258 -12.50 10.31 18.42
N ASN A 259 -12.88 9.44 19.37
CA ASN A 259 -12.15 9.14 20.59
C ASN A 259 -10.88 8.30 20.27
N VAL A 260 -9.92 8.95 19.63
CA VAL A 260 -8.55 8.44 19.44
C VAL A 260 -7.65 9.22 20.39
N VAL A 261 -6.88 8.53 21.23
CA VAL A 261 -6.03 9.16 22.25
C VAL A 261 -4.55 8.92 21.98
N LEU A 262 -3.71 9.81 22.47
CA LEU A 262 -2.26 9.65 22.42
C LEU A 262 -1.87 8.51 23.37
N ALA A 263 -0.88 7.70 23.00
CA ALA A 263 -0.38 6.65 23.89
C ALA A 263 0.23 7.24 25.16
N ASP A 264 -0.02 6.61 26.31
CA ASP A 264 0.37 7.15 27.63
C ASP A 264 1.88 7.06 27.90
N ASN A 265 2.58 6.11 27.27
CA ASN A 265 3.99 5.80 27.51
C ASN A 265 4.82 5.84 26.22
N LEU A 266 4.73 6.93 25.47
CA LEU A 266 5.55 7.15 24.29
C LEU A 266 7.05 7.08 24.65
N PRO A 267 7.90 6.41 23.86
CA PRO A 267 9.35 6.57 23.93
C PRO A 267 9.76 8.06 23.90
N LEU A 268 10.89 8.40 24.54
CA LEU A 268 11.38 9.80 24.61
C LEU A 268 11.43 10.48 23.23
N GLU A 269 11.86 9.74 22.22
CA GLU A 269 11.89 10.22 20.84
C GLU A 269 10.49 10.64 20.34
N GLU A 270 9.49 9.78 20.48
CA GLU A 270 8.11 10.06 20.08
C GLU A 270 7.51 11.21 20.90
N GLN A 271 7.89 11.37 22.17
CA GLN A 271 7.51 12.54 22.98
C GLN A 271 8.11 13.84 22.43
N MET A 272 9.40 13.82 22.07
CA MET A 272 10.06 14.97 21.46
C MET A 272 9.42 15.33 20.12
N MET A 273 9.11 14.32 19.30
CA MET A 273 8.40 14.50 18.04
C MET A 273 6.98 15.05 18.25
N TYR A 274 6.25 14.56 19.25
CA TYR A 274 4.93 15.10 19.61
C TYR A 274 5.01 16.56 20.04
N GLY A 275 6.14 17.02 20.60
CA GLY A 275 6.39 18.43 20.88
C GLY A 275 6.19 19.35 19.67
N LEU A 276 6.43 18.86 18.45
CA LEU A 276 6.21 19.61 17.21
C LEU A 276 4.72 19.88 16.91
N PHE A 277 3.81 19.16 17.57
CA PHE A 277 2.37 19.34 17.40
C PHE A 277 1.82 20.56 18.14
N ASN A 278 2.62 21.19 19.03
CA ASN A 278 2.24 22.41 19.76
C ASN A 278 0.86 22.34 20.43
N GLY A 279 0.49 21.18 20.97
CA GLY A 279 -0.80 20.95 21.64
C GLY A 279 -1.98 20.64 20.72
N PHE A 280 -1.78 20.64 19.39
CA PHE A 280 -2.78 20.16 18.44
C PHE A 280 -2.72 18.64 18.29
N ARG A 281 -3.79 18.03 17.76
CA ARG A 281 -3.79 16.61 17.42
C ARG A 281 -3.23 16.36 16.02
N ASN A 282 -3.23 17.38 15.17
CA ASN A 282 -2.74 17.29 13.79
C ASN A 282 -1.96 18.54 13.44
N VAL A 283 -0.90 18.38 12.67
CA VAL A 283 -0.20 19.47 12.01
C VAL A 283 -0.19 19.22 10.52
N TYR A 284 -0.58 20.21 9.74
CA TYR A 284 -0.45 20.20 8.30
C TYR A 284 0.36 21.43 7.86
N SER A 285 1.44 21.23 7.11
CA SER A 285 2.27 22.28 6.56
C SER A 285 2.34 22.20 5.04
N GLY A 286 1.67 23.13 4.36
CA GLY A 286 1.62 23.17 2.90
C GLY A 286 0.52 24.09 2.38
N ASN A 287 0.60 24.39 1.09
CA ASN A 287 -0.43 25.17 0.40
C ASN A 287 -1.54 24.25 -0.10
N VAL A 288 -2.77 24.76 -0.13
CA VAL A 288 -3.92 24.03 -0.69
C VAL A 288 -4.43 24.76 -1.92
N SER A 289 -4.46 24.10 -3.07
CA SER A 289 -5.07 24.58 -4.31
C SER A 289 -6.13 23.58 -4.78
N ALA A 290 -7.36 23.80 -4.32
CA ALA A 290 -8.52 22.96 -4.56
C ALA A 290 -9.79 23.82 -4.71
N PRO A 291 -9.93 24.62 -5.79
CA PRO A 291 -10.99 25.63 -5.92
C PRO A 291 -12.41 25.07 -5.94
N GLN A 292 -12.58 23.81 -6.33
CA GLN A 292 -13.87 23.09 -6.30
C GLN A 292 -13.95 22.06 -5.17
N GLY A 293 -12.84 21.86 -4.44
CA GLY A 293 -12.74 20.89 -3.36
C GLY A 293 -13.32 21.41 -2.04
N ARG A 294 -13.45 20.48 -1.10
CA ARG A 294 -13.87 20.78 0.27
C ARG A 294 -12.81 20.31 1.26
N MET A 295 -12.55 21.11 2.28
CA MET A 295 -11.63 20.80 3.35
C MET A 295 -12.34 20.94 4.70
N ALA A 296 -12.23 19.92 5.54
CA ALA A 296 -12.67 19.96 6.92
C ALA A 296 -11.49 19.68 7.85
N MET A 297 -11.29 20.53 8.86
CA MET A 297 -10.21 20.39 9.83
C MET A 297 -10.74 20.42 11.26
N THR A 298 -10.29 19.47 12.07
CA THR A 298 -10.58 19.38 13.51
C THR A 298 -9.30 19.22 14.31
N ASP A 299 -9.13 19.98 15.40
CA ASP A 299 -7.95 19.91 16.28
C ASP A 299 -6.61 20.03 15.52
N THR A 300 -6.57 20.92 14.52
CA THR A 300 -5.48 21.00 13.54
C THR A 300 -4.77 22.34 13.58
N GLN A 301 -3.43 22.31 13.54
CA GLN A 301 -2.61 23.45 13.17
C GLN A 301 -2.28 23.37 11.68
N TRP A 302 -2.79 24.32 10.89
CA TRP A 302 -2.40 24.50 9.49
C TRP A 302 -1.36 25.62 9.38
N GLN A 303 -0.15 25.22 8.98
CA GLN A 303 0.97 26.10 8.66
C GLN A 303 0.92 26.38 7.15
N MET A 304 0.62 27.62 6.77
CA MET A 304 0.43 28.05 5.37
C MET A 304 1.66 28.82 4.88
N PRO A 305 2.55 28.22 4.07
CA PRO A 305 3.74 28.90 3.57
C PRO A 305 3.42 30.01 2.55
N GLY A 306 2.29 29.90 1.85
CA GLY A 306 1.86 30.84 0.82
C GLY A 306 0.36 30.76 0.51
N ASP A 307 0.01 31.24 -0.67
CA ASP A 307 -1.39 31.37 -1.09
C ASP A 307 -2.10 30.02 -1.19
N SER A 308 -3.30 29.97 -0.64
CA SER A 308 -4.18 28.81 -0.71
C SER A 308 -5.56 29.19 -1.23
N ARG A 309 -6.19 28.29 -1.99
CA ARG A 309 -7.52 28.40 -2.57
C ARG A 309 -8.28 27.11 -2.34
N ILE A 310 -9.39 27.19 -1.63
CA ILE A 310 -10.26 26.04 -1.35
C ILE A 310 -11.72 26.44 -1.60
N GLY A 311 -12.51 25.57 -2.22
CA GLY A 311 -13.91 25.86 -2.53
C GLY A 311 -14.77 26.01 -1.27
N ALA A 312 -14.66 25.07 -0.34
CA ALA A 312 -15.32 25.15 0.96
C ALA A 312 -14.37 24.72 2.08
N LEU A 313 -14.30 25.52 3.15
CA LEU A 313 -13.48 25.25 4.33
C LEU A 313 -14.34 25.23 5.59
N ARG A 314 -14.23 24.15 6.37
CA ARG A 314 -14.80 24.05 7.72
C ARG A 314 -13.70 23.82 8.74
N MET A 315 -13.65 24.65 9.77
CA MET A 315 -12.65 24.56 10.85
C MET A 315 -13.34 24.41 12.20
N THR A 316 -12.87 23.45 13.02
CA THR A 316 -13.38 23.20 14.37
C THR A 316 -12.20 23.03 15.32
N ARG A 317 -12.01 23.93 16.30
CA ARG A 317 -10.86 23.91 17.23
C ARG A 317 -9.50 23.83 16.49
N SER A 318 -9.40 24.53 15.36
CA SER A 318 -8.23 24.53 14.50
C SER A 318 -7.70 25.94 14.32
N LEU A 319 -6.40 26.05 14.05
CA LEU A 319 -5.69 27.30 13.77
C LEU A 319 -5.07 27.22 12.39
N ALA A 320 -5.27 28.25 11.56
CA ALA A 320 -4.56 28.42 10.30
C ALA A 320 -3.70 29.69 10.39
N GLY A 321 -2.39 29.54 10.19
CA GLY A 321 -1.43 30.64 10.30
C GLY A 321 -0.54 30.74 9.07
N PHE A 322 -0.37 31.94 8.55
CA PHE A 322 0.61 32.22 7.52
C PHE A 322 2.01 32.16 8.12
N THR A 323 2.86 31.31 7.56
CA THR A 323 4.23 31.10 8.06
C THR A 323 5.28 31.70 7.11
N GLY A 324 4.92 32.01 5.87
CA GLY A 324 5.86 32.42 4.83
C GLY A 324 6.65 31.24 4.25
N ALA A 325 7.26 31.44 3.08
CA ALA A 325 7.99 30.41 2.34
C ALA A 325 9.25 29.91 3.06
N ASP A 326 9.81 30.71 3.98
CA ASP A 326 11.05 30.40 4.71
C ASP A 326 10.82 29.55 5.97
N PHE A 327 9.58 29.20 6.29
CA PHE A 327 9.28 28.35 7.44
C PHE A 327 9.42 26.87 7.09
N THR A 328 10.56 26.28 7.45
CA THR A 328 10.76 24.83 7.45
C THR A 328 10.69 24.33 8.90
N PRO A 329 9.70 23.50 9.27
CA PRO A 329 9.83 22.68 10.46
C PRO A 329 11.06 21.80 10.25
N TRP A 330 12.07 21.91 11.12
CA TRP A 330 13.22 21.01 11.13
C TRP A 330 12.74 19.59 11.44
N LEU A 331 12.51 18.77 10.41
CA LEU A 331 12.32 17.34 10.55
C LEU A 331 13.69 16.66 10.34
N PRO A 332 14.21 15.90 11.31
CA PRO A 332 15.47 15.17 11.12
C PRO A 332 15.27 14.06 10.07
N THR A 333 15.78 14.26 8.86
CA THR A 333 15.65 13.34 7.71
C THR A 333 16.58 12.11 7.78
N HIS A 334 17.21 11.83 8.92
CA HIS A 334 18.21 10.77 9.06
C HIS A 334 17.91 9.86 10.24
N TYR A 335 16.86 9.04 10.13
CA TYR A 335 16.68 7.90 11.02
C TYR A 335 17.22 6.62 10.37
N ARG A 336 18.46 6.25 10.74
CA ARG A 336 18.96 4.88 10.58
C ARG A 336 18.77 4.17 11.93
N PRO A 337 17.94 3.12 12.04
CA PRO A 337 17.97 2.28 13.23
C PRO A 337 19.26 1.47 13.15
N THR A 338 20.32 1.96 13.81
CA THR A 338 21.55 1.19 13.97
C THR A 338 21.45 0.49 15.30
N SER A 339 21.29 -0.84 15.26
CA SER A 339 21.39 -1.73 16.40
C SER A 339 22.71 -1.48 17.14
N LEU A 340 22.65 -0.88 18.32
CA LEU A 340 23.80 -0.68 19.19
C LEU A 340 24.17 -2.02 19.84
N LEU A 341 25.13 -2.72 19.25
CA LEU A 341 25.80 -3.85 19.88
C LEU A 341 26.72 -3.30 20.98
N LEU A 342 26.24 -3.34 22.23
CA LEU A 342 27.07 -3.13 23.42
C LEU A 342 28.05 -4.31 23.55
N ARG A 343 29.32 -4.11 23.13
CA ARG A 343 30.44 -4.92 23.63
C ARG A 343 30.88 -4.35 24.96
N SER A 344 30.65 -5.12 26.02
CA SER A 344 31.33 -5.00 27.30
C SER A 344 32.75 -5.55 27.13
N GLU A 345 33.76 -4.70 27.21
CA GLU A 345 35.11 -5.14 27.54
C GLU A 345 35.44 -4.64 28.96
N ARG A 346 35.54 -5.60 29.89
CA ARG A 346 36.24 -5.45 31.16
C ARG A 346 37.69 -5.87 30.93
N THR A 347 38.63 -5.01 31.27
CA THR A 347 39.74 -5.27 32.20
C THR A 347 40.31 -3.95 32.66
#